data_AF-A0A542DYN9-F1
#
_entry.id   AF-A0A542DYN9-F1
#
_cell.length_a   1.000
_cell.length_b   1.000
_cell.length_c   1.000
_cell.angle_alpha   90.00
_cell.angle_beta   90.00
_cell.angle_gamma   90.00
#
_symmetry.space_group_name_H-M   'P 1'
#
loop_
_entity.id
_entity.type
_entity.pdbx_description
1 polymer ?
#
loop_
_entity_poly.entity_id
_entity_poly.type
_entity_poly.pdbx_seq_one_letter_code
_entity_poly.pdbx_strand_id
1 'polypeptide(L)'
;MSDEDHPRREPAVAEAQEVLLSVVDRRLTGDLTDPAVLAAVVAVERLTVALRTTDTATLTRALSEGAGAVPDASRPGHDLAELLQEGYGQVLEGLNRRADGRDSDAALVNPDGGAFEIVTDASLLRAAVRAAQGSIDAMPYYRERYGARGSRFASTDSAWLVSLAPLPADVAVQQVGWLSRVLAGRGMPSWLMEVHLRALVDEVAAAAGPQAVGSLPEAERSLTQVRRTHVDDELLLAAEEWADETAGYAVPVPRAGLLLAAAVADVRSGLVRDDHALAGWVTDPAHSSVGAATALAEVRERVLAQAR
;
A
#
# COMPACT_ATOMS: atom_id res chain seq x y z
N MET A 1 -48.59 -11.02 -9.57
CA MET A 1 -47.14 -11.24 -9.36
C MET A 1 -46.64 -10.03 -8.61
N SER A 2 -46.74 -10.09 -7.30
CA SER A 2 -46.21 -9.06 -6.41
C SER A 2 -44.78 -9.47 -6.09
N ASP A 3 -43.82 -8.61 -6.44
CA ASP A 3 -42.47 -8.66 -5.90
C ASP A 3 -42.59 -8.52 -4.38
N GLU A 4 -42.29 -9.61 -3.67
CA GLU A 4 -42.04 -9.55 -2.23
C GLU A 4 -40.73 -8.79 -2.03
N ASP A 5 -40.88 -7.50 -1.75
CA ASP A 5 -39.85 -6.63 -1.18
C ASP A 5 -39.45 -7.21 0.18
N HIS A 6 -38.52 -8.18 0.15
CA HIS A 6 -37.90 -8.72 1.35
C HIS A 6 -37.14 -7.57 2.02
N PRO A 7 -37.49 -7.18 3.27
CA PRO A 7 -36.75 -6.12 3.95
C PRO A 7 -35.29 -6.56 4.08
N ARG A 8 -34.39 -5.82 3.43
CA ARG A 8 -32.94 -5.99 3.62
C ARG A 8 -32.66 -5.86 5.11
N ARG A 9 -32.28 -6.98 5.74
CA ARG A 9 -31.96 -7.00 7.15
C ARG A 9 -30.61 -6.29 7.29
N GLU A 10 -30.60 -5.07 7.81
CA GLU A 10 -29.35 -4.38 8.12
C GLU A 10 -28.52 -5.30 9.04
N PRO A 11 -27.30 -5.68 8.65
CA PRO A 11 -26.46 -6.52 9.48
C PRO A 11 -26.13 -5.80 10.79
N ALA A 12 -26.28 -6.50 11.91
CA ALA A 12 -26.03 -5.92 13.22
C ALA A 12 -24.52 -5.82 13.49
N VAL A 13 -24.10 -4.76 14.19
CA VAL A 13 -22.69 -4.59 14.64
C VAL A 13 -22.16 -5.82 15.40
N ALA A 14 -23.03 -6.51 16.15
CA ALA A 14 -22.69 -7.75 16.85
C ALA A 14 -22.27 -8.88 15.88
N GLU A 15 -22.94 -9.02 14.74
CA GLU A 15 -22.58 -10.02 13.72
C GLU A 15 -21.23 -9.68 13.08
N ALA A 16 -20.98 -8.41 12.78
CA ALA A 16 -19.66 -7.98 12.27
C ALA A 16 -18.54 -8.26 13.28
N GLN A 17 -18.80 -8.04 14.58
CA GLN A 17 -17.87 -8.38 15.65
C GLN A 17 -17.59 -9.89 15.70
N GLU A 18 -18.62 -10.73 15.61
CA GLU A 18 -18.47 -12.19 15.57
C GLU A 18 -17.60 -12.65 14.40
N VAL A 19 -17.79 -12.08 13.21
CA VAL A 19 -16.95 -12.39 12.04
C VAL A 19 -15.49 -11.96 12.27
N LEU A 20 -15.25 -10.74 12.79
CA LEU A 20 -13.91 -10.28 13.13
C LEU A 20 -13.22 -11.19 14.15
N LEU A 21 -13.95 -11.59 15.20
CA LEU A 21 -13.44 -12.50 16.23
C LEU A 21 -13.21 -13.92 15.69
N SER A 22 -13.93 -14.36 14.65
CA SER A 22 -13.74 -15.68 14.05
C SER A 22 -12.39 -15.85 13.33
N VAL A 23 -11.75 -14.76 12.91
CA VAL A 23 -10.47 -14.77 12.18
C VAL A 23 -9.29 -14.19 12.98
N VAL A 24 -9.54 -13.78 14.23
CA VAL A 24 -8.56 -13.08 15.09
C VAL A 24 -7.34 -13.92 15.46
N ASP A 25 -7.47 -15.25 15.47
CA ASP A 25 -6.34 -16.17 15.72
C ASP A 25 -5.42 -16.36 14.50
N ARG A 26 -5.81 -15.80 13.35
CA ARG A 26 -5.07 -15.80 12.08
C ARG A 26 -4.78 -17.21 11.53
N ARG A 27 -5.52 -18.24 11.96
CA ARG A 27 -5.34 -19.63 11.49
C ARG A 27 -6.05 -19.93 10.17
N LEU A 28 -7.03 -19.13 9.79
CA LEU A 28 -7.74 -19.28 8.52
C LEU A 28 -6.79 -19.06 7.34
N THR A 29 -6.71 -20.04 6.43
CA THR A 29 -5.87 -20.04 5.22
C THR A 29 -6.69 -20.49 4.01
N GLY A 30 -6.17 -20.34 2.79
CA GLY A 30 -6.87 -20.74 1.57
C GLY A 30 -7.80 -19.65 1.02
N ASP A 31 -8.43 -19.98 -0.11
CA ASP A 31 -9.33 -19.07 -0.83
C ASP A 31 -10.58 -18.72 -0.02
N LEU A 32 -10.86 -17.42 0.07
CA LEU A 32 -12.03 -16.89 0.74
C LEU A 32 -13.12 -16.57 -0.28
N THR A 33 -14.21 -17.32 -0.25
CA THR A 33 -15.40 -17.06 -1.07
C THR A 33 -16.41 -16.16 -0.38
N ASP A 34 -16.27 -15.97 0.94
CA ASP A 34 -17.20 -15.18 1.75
C ASP A 34 -16.69 -13.74 1.90
N PRO A 35 -17.41 -12.73 1.37
CA PRO A 35 -16.99 -11.32 1.42
C PRO A 35 -16.79 -10.80 2.84
N ALA A 36 -17.64 -11.16 3.79
CA ALA A 36 -17.50 -10.70 5.18
C ALA A 36 -16.25 -11.29 5.84
N VAL A 37 -15.92 -12.55 5.55
CA VAL A 37 -14.70 -13.19 6.07
C VAL A 37 -13.45 -12.57 5.45
N LEU A 38 -13.47 -12.27 4.14
CA LEU A 38 -12.38 -11.58 3.46
C LEU A 38 -12.10 -10.20 4.06
N ALA A 39 -13.16 -9.40 4.24
CA ALA A 39 -13.05 -8.09 4.89
C ALA A 39 -12.49 -8.21 6.31
N ALA A 40 -12.93 -9.20 7.07
CA ALA A 40 -12.45 -9.43 8.43
C ALA A 40 -10.96 -9.83 8.48
N VAL A 41 -10.48 -10.65 7.54
CA VAL A 41 -9.05 -11.01 7.44
C VAL A 41 -8.19 -9.77 7.21
N VAL A 42 -8.61 -8.88 6.31
CA VAL A 42 -7.89 -7.62 6.04
C VAL A 42 -7.91 -6.70 7.27
N ALA A 43 -9.07 -6.52 7.90
CA ALA A 43 -9.21 -5.68 9.08
C ALA A 43 -8.34 -6.16 10.25
N VAL A 44 -8.37 -7.47 10.55
CA VAL A 44 -7.56 -8.08 11.61
C VAL A 44 -6.07 -7.99 11.32
N GLU A 45 -5.64 -8.15 10.06
CA GLU A 45 -4.21 -8.01 9.75
C GLU A 45 -3.75 -6.55 9.85
N ARG A 46 -4.57 -5.58 9.41
CA ARG A 46 -4.24 -4.16 9.62
C ARG A 46 -4.11 -3.83 11.10
N LEU A 47 -5.00 -4.37 11.94
CA LEU A 47 -4.95 -4.23 13.39
C LEU A 47 -3.69 -4.87 13.99
N THR A 48 -3.33 -6.07 13.51
CA THR A 48 -2.09 -6.79 13.88
C THR A 48 -0.86 -5.94 13.61
N VAL A 49 -0.78 -5.30 12.44
CA VAL A 49 0.35 -4.43 12.08
C VAL A 49 0.36 -3.13 12.90
N ALA A 50 -0.81 -2.50 13.08
CA ALA A 50 -0.93 -1.25 13.84
C ALA A 50 -0.55 -1.42 15.32
N LEU A 51 -0.90 -2.57 15.92
CA LEU A 51 -0.59 -2.91 17.32
C LEU A 51 0.74 -3.67 17.50
N ARG A 52 1.42 -4.04 16.40
CA ARG A 52 2.65 -4.85 16.40
C ARG A 52 2.55 -6.12 17.24
N THR A 53 1.40 -6.76 17.21
CA THR A 53 1.13 -7.94 18.02
C THR A 53 0.31 -8.95 17.26
N THR A 54 0.67 -10.22 17.43
CA THR A 54 -0.13 -11.37 16.98
C THR A 54 -0.82 -12.05 18.16
N ASP A 55 -0.77 -11.45 19.35
CA ASP A 55 -1.43 -11.99 20.54
C ASP A 55 -2.96 -11.91 20.40
N THR A 56 -3.59 -13.07 20.28
CA THR A 56 -5.04 -13.21 20.10
C THR A 56 -5.80 -12.49 21.22
N ALA A 57 -5.32 -12.49 22.46
CA ALA A 57 -6.01 -11.86 23.59
C ALA A 57 -6.02 -10.32 23.44
N THR A 58 -4.89 -9.73 23.05
CA THR A 58 -4.79 -8.29 22.78
C THR A 58 -5.67 -7.86 21.61
N LEU A 59 -5.66 -8.60 20.51
CA LEU A 59 -6.52 -8.31 19.35
C LEU A 59 -8.01 -8.46 19.69
N THR A 60 -8.39 -9.53 20.42
CA THR A 60 -9.76 -9.76 20.88
C THR A 60 -10.26 -8.61 21.75
N ARG A 61 -9.43 -8.14 22.69
CA ARG A 61 -9.73 -7.01 23.55
C ARG A 61 -9.91 -5.72 22.74
N ALA A 62 -9.02 -5.43 21.78
CA ALA A 62 -9.17 -4.27 20.89
C ALA A 62 -10.49 -4.30 20.11
N LEU A 63 -10.87 -5.46 19.57
CA LEU A 63 -12.10 -5.63 18.80
C LEU A 63 -13.35 -5.52 19.67
N SER A 64 -13.31 -6.05 20.89
CA SER A 64 -14.49 -6.16 21.77
C SER A 64 -14.72 -4.96 22.67
N GLU A 65 -13.65 -4.33 23.13
CA GLU A 65 -13.68 -3.23 24.11
C GLU A 65 -13.25 -1.89 23.50
N GLY A 66 -12.76 -1.90 22.26
CA GLY A 66 -12.38 -0.71 21.49
C GLY A 66 -10.95 -0.21 21.75
N ALA A 67 -10.60 0.92 21.12
CA ALA A 67 -9.24 1.44 21.10
C ALA A 67 -8.67 1.78 22.50
N GLY A 68 -9.51 2.22 23.43
CA GLY A 68 -9.10 2.57 24.80
C GLY A 68 -8.71 1.36 25.66
N ALA A 69 -9.06 0.14 25.23
CA ALA A 69 -8.81 -1.07 25.99
C ALA A 69 -7.39 -1.62 25.82
N VAL A 70 -6.61 -1.10 24.88
CA VAL A 70 -5.21 -1.50 24.66
C VAL A 70 -4.28 -0.31 24.93
N PRO A 71 -3.77 -0.18 26.17
CA PRO A 71 -2.83 0.89 26.50
C PRO A 71 -1.53 0.73 25.71
N ASP A 72 -1.00 1.84 25.20
CA ASP A 72 0.41 1.98 24.80
C ASP A 72 0.90 1.15 23.59
N ALA A 73 -0.02 0.63 22.76
CA ALA A 73 0.35 -0.24 21.62
C ALA A 73 0.22 0.43 20.24
N SER A 74 -0.37 1.62 20.14
CA SER A 74 -0.63 2.28 18.86
C SER A 74 0.63 2.96 18.33
N ARG A 75 1.03 2.59 17.11
CA ARG A 75 2.15 3.24 16.41
C ARG A 75 1.84 4.72 16.11
N PRO A 76 2.83 5.64 16.19
CA PRO A 76 2.65 7.02 15.75
C PRO A 76 2.16 7.09 14.29
N GLY A 77 1.00 7.73 14.09
CA GLY A 77 0.33 7.85 12.79
C GLY A 77 -0.71 6.78 12.48
N HIS A 78 -1.07 5.92 13.45
CA HIS A 78 -2.23 5.03 13.35
C HIS A 78 -3.28 5.42 14.39
N ASP A 79 -4.42 5.93 13.93
CA ASP A 79 -5.61 6.07 14.76
C ASP A 79 -6.30 4.70 14.87
N LEU A 80 -6.10 4.05 16.01
CA LEU A 80 -6.68 2.74 16.29
C LEU A 80 -8.21 2.77 16.27
N ALA A 81 -8.83 3.88 16.68
CA ALA A 81 -10.28 4.02 16.66
C ALA A 81 -10.81 4.11 15.22
N GLU A 82 -10.15 4.90 14.37
CA GLU A 82 -10.46 4.96 12.93
C GLU A 82 -10.30 3.59 12.28
N LEU A 83 -9.21 2.88 12.56
CA LEU A 83 -8.94 1.57 11.98
C LEU A 83 -10.00 0.52 12.37
N LEU A 84 -10.43 0.52 13.64
CA LEU A 84 -11.52 -0.34 14.09
C LEU A 84 -12.82 0.02 13.39
N GLN A 85 -13.18 1.31 13.33
CA GLN A 85 -14.39 1.76 12.63
C GLN A 85 -14.40 1.36 11.15
N GLU A 86 -13.27 1.53 10.44
CA GLU A 86 -13.11 1.07 9.07
C GLU A 86 -13.30 -0.44 8.95
N GLY A 87 -12.65 -1.23 9.80
CA GLY A 87 -12.75 -2.69 9.77
C GLY A 87 -14.18 -3.18 9.99
N TYR A 88 -14.90 -2.59 10.96
CA TYR A 88 -16.32 -2.87 11.16
C TYR A 88 -17.17 -2.50 9.94
N GLY A 89 -16.94 -1.32 9.35
CA GLY A 89 -17.64 -0.88 8.15
C GLY A 89 -17.45 -1.82 6.95
N GLN A 90 -16.22 -2.28 6.73
CA GLN A 90 -15.89 -3.23 5.66
C GLN A 90 -16.57 -4.60 5.87
N VAL A 91 -16.58 -5.11 7.10
CA VAL A 91 -17.26 -6.38 7.41
C VAL A 91 -18.78 -6.26 7.24
N LEU A 92 -19.38 -5.13 7.65
CA LEU A 92 -20.80 -4.86 7.41
C LEU A 92 -21.13 -4.83 5.91
N GLU A 93 -20.30 -4.19 5.08
CA GLU A 93 -20.49 -4.26 3.61
C GLU A 93 -20.30 -5.69 3.09
N GLY A 94 -19.35 -6.45 3.64
CA GLY A 94 -19.18 -7.86 3.31
C GLY A 94 -20.41 -8.71 3.65
N LEU A 95 -21.07 -8.43 4.78
CA LEU A 95 -22.32 -9.09 5.16
C LEU A 95 -23.46 -8.74 4.20
N ASN A 96 -23.56 -7.48 3.77
CA ASN A 96 -24.51 -7.06 2.74
C ASN A 96 -24.25 -7.79 1.41
N ARG A 97 -22.99 -7.84 0.96
CA ARG A 97 -22.61 -8.56 -0.26
C ARG A 97 -22.94 -10.05 -0.20
N ARG A 98 -22.67 -10.70 0.94
CA ARG A 98 -23.05 -12.09 1.18
C ARG A 98 -24.56 -12.29 1.03
N ALA A 99 -25.37 -11.42 1.62
CA ALA A 99 -26.83 -11.49 1.52
C ALA A 99 -27.33 -11.28 0.08
N ASP A 100 -26.66 -10.42 -0.69
CA ASP A 100 -26.98 -10.14 -2.10
C ASP A 100 -26.39 -11.17 -3.08
N GLY A 101 -25.56 -12.11 -2.63
CA GLY A 101 -24.82 -13.04 -3.50
C GLY A 101 -23.77 -12.35 -4.39
N ARG A 102 -23.21 -11.22 -3.95
CA ARG A 102 -22.15 -10.48 -4.65
C ARG A 102 -20.77 -11.01 -4.28
N ASP A 103 -19.88 -11.09 -5.27
CA ASP A 103 -18.49 -11.52 -5.09
C ASP A 103 -17.62 -10.47 -4.35
N SER A 104 -16.46 -10.92 -3.89
CA SER A 104 -15.42 -10.07 -3.31
C SER A 104 -14.59 -9.39 -4.41
N ASP A 105 -14.31 -8.10 -4.24
CA ASP A 105 -13.43 -7.32 -5.08
C ASP A 105 -12.71 -6.25 -4.24
N ALA A 106 -11.84 -5.47 -4.88
CA ALA A 106 -11.14 -4.37 -4.21
C ALA A 106 -12.07 -3.34 -3.54
N ALA A 107 -13.28 -3.09 -4.07
CA ALA A 107 -14.19 -2.08 -3.52
C ALA A 107 -14.72 -2.47 -2.14
N LEU A 108 -14.66 -3.75 -1.77
CA LEU A 108 -14.98 -4.21 -0.41
C LEU A 108 -13.95 -3.73 0.62
N VAL A 109 -12.67 -3.69 0.24
CA VAL A 109 -11.56 -3.30 1.11
C VAL A 109 -11.25 -1.80 0.98
N ASN A 110 -11.47 -1.23 -0.19
CA ASN A 110 -11.27 0.19 -0.46
C ASN A 110 -12.34 0.69 -1.44
N PRO A 111 -13.49 1.20 -0.94
CA PRO A 111 -14.56 1.71 -1.79
C PRO A 111 -14.11 2.82 -2.75
N ASP A 112 -13.10 3.61 -2.36
CA ASP A 112 -12.55 4.69 -3.18
C ASP A 112 -11.66 4.18 -4.34
N GLY A 113 -11.24 2.92 -4.31
CA GLY A 113 -10.37 2.29 -5.31
C GLY A 113 -11.11 1.76 -6.55
N GLY A 114 -12.44 1.59 -6.44
CA GLY A 114 -13.24 0.94 -7.48
C GLY A 114 -13.21 -0.59 -7.41
N ALA A 115 -13.97 -1.24 -8.28
CA ALA A 115 -14.13 -2.70 -8.31
C ALA A 115 -13.15 -3.33 -9.31
N PHE A 116 -12.18 -4.09 -8.80
CA PHE A 116 -11.27 -4.92 -9.57
C PHE A 116 -10.91 -6.19 -8.79
N GLU A 117 -10.48 -7.21 -9.51
CA GLU A 117 -10.11 -8.50 -8.95
C GLU A 117 -8.84 -8.37 -8.09
N ILE A 118 -8.87 -8.99 -6.91
CA ILE A 118 -7.74 -9.07 -5.97
C ILE A 118 -7.54 -10.52 -5.56
N VAL A 119 -6.37 -10.85 -5.01
CA VAL A 119 -6.17 -12.16 -4.41
C VAL A 119 -7.17 -12.38 -3.26
N THR A 120 -7.76 -13.57 -3.18
CA THR A 120 -8.72 -13.94 -2.13
C THR A 120 -8.18 -14.96 -1.14
N ASP A 121 -6.99 -15.52 -1.36
CA ASP A 121 -6.34 -16.41 -0.40
C ASP A 121 -5.99 -15.64 0.89
N ALA A 122 -6.40 -16.17 2.04
CA ALA A 122 -6.25 -15.50 3.32
C ALA A 122 -4.79 -15.29 3.74
N SER A 123 -3.88 -16.18 3.38
CA SER A 123 -2.44 -16.06 3.69
C SER A 123 -1.80 -14.97 2.83
N LEU A 124 -2.15 -14.96 1.54
CA LEU A 124 -1.67 -13.97 0.56
C LEU A 124 -2.23 -12.57 0.83
N LEU A 125 -3.50 -12.45 1.21
CA LEU A 125 -4.10 -11.18 1.63
C LEU A 125 -3.37 -10.58 2.84
N ARG A 126 -3.03 -11.42 3.84
CA ARG A 126 -2.27 -10.95 5.00
C ARG A 126 -0.86 -10.49 4.60
N ALA A 127 -0.19 -11.23 3.72
CA ALA A 127 1.11 -10.82 3.18
C ALA A 127 1.03 -9.47 2.44
N ALA A 128 0.00 -9.28 1.62
CA ALA A 128 -0.26 -8.02 0.93
C ALA A 128 -0.44 -6.85 1.90
N VAL A 129 -1.23 -7.03 2.97
CA VAL A 129 -1.43 -6.00 4.00
C VAL A 129 -0.13 -5.66 4.73
N ARG A 130 0.67 -6.66 5.11
CA ARG A 130 1.96 -6.43 5.77
C ARG A 130 2.96 -5.70 4.86
N ALA A 131 3.05 -6.09 3.60
CA ALA A 131 3.91 -5.43 2.62
C ALA A 131 3.49 -3.97 2.34
N ALA A 132 2.18 -3.72 2.20
CA ALA A 132 1.63 -2.38 2.05
C ALA A 132 2.03 -1.48 3.23
N GLN A 133 1.76 -1.95 4.45
CA GLN A 133 2.01 -1.17 5.65
C GLN A 133 3.51 -1.01 5.92
N GLY A 134 4.31 -2.06 5.69
CA GLY A 134 5.77 -1.98 5.77
C GLY A 134 6.36 -0.96 4.80
N SER A 135 5.81 -0.84 3.58
CA SER A 135 6.23 0.18 2.60
C SER A 135 5.88 1.60 3.07
N ILE A 136 4.66 1.81 3.59
CA ILE A 136 4.21 3.08 4.15
C ILE A 136 5.11 3.52 5.32
N ASP A 137 5.45 2.57 6.16
CA ASP A 137 6.28 2.77 7.33
C ASP A 137 7.74 3.10 7.00
N ALA A 138 8.26 2.51 5.93
CA ALA A 138 9.62 2.73 5.46
C ALA A 138 9.79 4.07 4.72
N MET A 139 8.70 4.62 4.18
CA MET A 139 8.70 5.81 3.34
C MET A 139 7.73 6.87 3.89
N PRO A 140 8.21 7.78 4.78
CA PRO A 140 7.40 8.85 5.35
C PRO A 140 6.65 9.70 4.31
N TYR A 141 7.20 9.78 3.10
CA TYR A 141 6.58 10.41 1.93
C TYR A 141 5.13 10.00 1.68
N TYR A 142 4.77 8.73 1.87
CA TYR A 142 3.39 8.31 1.65
C TYR A 142 2.42 9.00 2.59
N ARG A 143 2.82 9.15 3.87
CA ARG A 143 2.01 9.82 4.88
C ARG A 143 1.90 11.31 4.60
N GLU A 144 3.03 11.98 4.39
CA GLU A 144 3.07 13.43 4.19
C GLU A 144 2.27 13.86 2.95
N ARG A 145 2.32 13.07 1.87
CA ARG A 145 1.66 13.42 0.62
C ARG A 145 0.22 12.91 0.50
N TYR A 146 -0.04 11.67 0.89
CA TYR A 146 -1.32 11.00 0.62
C TYR A 146 -2.17 10.77 1.87
N GLY A 147 -1.64 11.04 3.06
CA GLY A 147 -2.33 10.88 4.34
C GLY A 147 -2.90 9.48 4.55
N ALA A 148 -3.96 9.38 5.35
CA ALA A 148 -4.66 8.13 5.62
C ALA A 148 -5.22 7.46 4.36
N ARG A 149 -5.62 8.27 3.36
CA ARG A 149 -6.15 7.76 2.09
C ARG A 149 -5.12 6.89 1.36
N GLY A 150 -3.85 7.28 1.36
CA GLY A 150 -2.78 6.50 0.72
C GLY A 150 -2.66 5.06 1.25
N SER A 151 -2.92 4.85 2.55
CA SER A 151 -2.84 3.52 3.17
C SER A 151 -3.92 2.54 2.66
N ARG A 152 -5.13 3.05 2.43
CA ARG A 152 -6.25 2.24 1.92
C ARG A 152 -5.96 1.72 0.49
N PHE A 153 -5.40 2.59 -0.36
CA PHE A 153 -4.97 2.22 -1.72
C PHE A 153 -3.84 1.21 -1.67
N ALA A 154 -2.81 1.41 -0.85
CA ALA A 154 -1.68 0.50 -0.78
C ALA A 154 -2.07 -0.96 -0.47
N SER A 155 -3.07 -1.19 0.41
CA SER A 155 -3.52 -2.56 0.70
C SER A 155 -4.21 -3.23 -0.49
N THR A 156 -5.03 -2.47 -1.24
CA THR A 156 -5.79 -3.01 -2.38
C THR A 156 -4.90 -3.18 -3.61
N ASP A 157 -4.00 -2.23 -3.85
CA ASP A 157 -2.96 -2.34 -4.86
C ASP A 157 -2.04 -3.54 -4.58
N SER A 158 -1.66 -3.78 -3.32
CA SER A 158 -0.87 -4.96 -2.95
C SER A 158 -1.62 -6.26 -3.22
N ALA A 159 -2.90 -6.34 -2.88
CA ALA A 159 -3.71 -7.53 -3.11
C ALA A 159 -3.92 -7.80 -4.62
N TRP A 160 -3.99 -6.75 -5.43
CA TRP A 160 -3.98 -6.86 -6.90
C TRP A 160 -2.61 -7.26 -7.44
N LEU A 161 -1.52 -6.69 -6.93
CA LEU A 161 -0.17 -7.09 -7.34
C LEU A 161 0.06 -8.58 -7.08
N VAL A 162 -0.39 -9.12 -5.94
CA VAL A 162 -0.28 -10.56 -5.66
C VAL A 162 -1.12 -11.41 -6.62
N SER A 163 -2.27 -10.92 -7.11
CA SER A 163 -3.07 -11.66 -8.11
C SER A 163 -2.37 -11.78 -9.47
N LEU A 164 -1.31 -10.99 -9.71
CA LEU A 164 -0.47 -11.11 -10.90
C LEU A 164 0.57 -12.24 -10.81
N ALA A 165 0.88 -12.75 -9.61
CA ALA A 165 1.88 -13.78 -9.39
C ALA A 165 1.70 -15.04 -10.29
N PRO A 166 0.49 -15.61 -10.46
CA PRO A 166 0.29 -16.78 -11.33
C PRO A 166 0.32 -16.49 -12.83
N LEU A 167 0.35 -15.21 -13.24
CA LEU A 167 0.34 -14.85 -14.67
C LEU A 167 1.72 -15.08 -15.32
N PRO A 168 1.79 -15.22 -16.65
CA PRO A 168 3.06 -15.17 -17.38
C PRO A 168 3.85 -13.90 -17.06
N ALA A 169 5.18 -14.03 -16.97
CA ALA A 169 6.04 -12.95 -16.50
C ALA A 169 5.96 -11.68 -17.36
N ASP A 170 5.84 -11.82 -18.68
CA ASP A 170 5.67 -10.70 -19.60
C ASP A 170 4.35 -9.93 -19.36
N VAL A 171 3.28 -10.65 -19.02
CA VAL A 171 2.00 -10.04 -18.65
C VAL A 171 2.11 -9.31 -17.31
N ALA A 172 2.68 -9.95 -16.29
CA ALA A 172 2.89 -9.32 -14.98
C ALA A 172 3.75 -8.05 -15.08
N VAL A 173 4.86 -8.10 -15.85
CA VAL A 173 5.73 -6.95 -16.12
C VAL A 173 4.94 -5.82 -16.79
N GLN A 174 4.10 -6.11 -17.78
CA GLN A 174 3.28 -5.10 -18.45
C GLN A 174 2.26 -4.44 -17.50
N GLN A 175 1.57 -5.24 -16.67
CA GLN A 175 0.59 -4.74 -15.70
C GLN A 175 1.25 -3.87 -14.62
N VAL A 176 2.37 -4.33 -14.05
CA VAL A 176 3.15 -3.54 -13.10
C VAL A 176 3.67 -2.26 -13.74
N GLY A 177 4.21 -2.33 -14.96
CA GLY A 177 4.69 -1.15 -15.68
C GLY A 177 3.58 -0.13 -15.97
N TRP A 178 2.36 -0.59 -16.28
CA TRP A 178 1.19 0.28 -16.39
C TRP A 178 0.86 0.96 -15.07
N LEU A 179 0.80 0.22 -13.96
CA LEU A 179 0.51 0.80 -12.64
C LEU A 179 1.60 1.80 -12.23
N SER A 180 2.87 1.45 -12.39
CA SER A 180 4.01 2.36 -12.12
C SER A 180 3.90 3.66 -12.92
N ARG A 181 3.48 3.60 -14.19
CA ARG A 181 3.23 4.80 -15.00
C ARG A 181 2.12 5.67 -14.43
N VAL A 182 0.99 5.07 -14.07
CA VAL A 182 -0.16 5.79 -13.50
C VAL A 182 0.24 6.48 -12.19
N LEU A 183 0.98 5.78 -11.33
CA LEU A 183 1.41 6.27 -10.03
C LEU A 183 2.52 7.33 -10.14
N ALA A 184 3.49 7.16 -11.05
CA ALA A 184 4.53 8.16 -11.33
C ALA A 184 3.92 9.47 -11.83
N GLY A 185 2.89 9.40 -12.68
CA GLY A 185 2.13 10.59 -13.12
C GLY A 185 1.40 11.31 -11.98
N ARG A 186 1.20 10.63 -10.83
CA ARG A 186 0.63 11.19 -9.59
C ARG A 186 1.70 11.55 -8.55
N GLY A 187 2.97 11.41 -8.91
CA GLY A 187 4.14 11.75 -8.10
C GLY A 187 4.75 10.59 -7.31
N MET A 188 4.30 9.34 -7.45
CA MET A 188 4.98 8.19 -6.84
C MET A 188 5.96 7.57 -7.85
N PRO A 189 7.27 7.89 -7.78
CA PRO A 189 8.21 7.41 -8.79
C PRO A 189 8.32 5.87 -8.80
N SER A 190 8.70 5.26 -9.94
CA SER A 190 8.69 3.80 -10.10
C SER A 190 9.57 3.07 -9.08
N TRP A 191 10.61 3.73 -8.56
CA TRP A 191 11.46 3.21 -7.50
C TRP A 191 10.67 2.84 -6.22
N LEU A 192 9.61 3.58 -5.90
CA LEU A 192 8.74 3.23 -4.78
C LEU A 192 8.01 1.90 -5.02
N MET A 193 7.61 1.63 -6.27
CA MET A 193 7.06 0.33 -6.69
C MET A 193 8.13 -0.77 -6.65
N GLU A 194 9.37 -0.50 -7.05
CA GLU A 194 10.50 -1.47 -6.91
C GLU A 194 10.67 -1.91 -5.44
N VAL A 195 10.72 -0.94 -4.52
CA VAL A 195 10.88 -1.20 -3.09
C VAL A 195 9.67 -1.97 -2.55
N HIS A 196 8.46 -1.59 -2.95
CA HIS A 196 7.25 -2.26 -2.51
C HIS A 196 7.14 -3.69 -3.03
N LEU A 197 7.44 -3.95 -4.31
CA LEU A 197 7.44 -5.30 -4.87
C LEU A 197 8.45 -6.21 -4.18
N ARG A 198 9.62 -5.70 -3.82
CA ARG A 198 10.61 -6.48 -3.05
C ARG A 198 10.06 -6.91 -1.70
N ALA A 199 9.46 -5.97 -0.95
CA ALA A 199 8.80 -6.29 0.32
C ALA A 199 7.62 -7.27 0.14
N LEU A 200 6.86 -7.13 -0.95
CA LEU A 200 5.74 -8.01 -1.28
C LEU A 200 6.21 -9.43 -1.58
N VAL A 201 7.29 -9.59 -2.34
CA VAL A 201 7.93 -10.90 -2.62
C VAL A 201 8.36 -11.57 -1.32
N ASP A 202 9.03 -10.83 -0.43
CA ASP A 202 9.48 -11.37 0.86
C ASP A 202 8.30 -11.82 1.73
N GLU A 203 7.24 -11.01 1.82
CA GLU A 203 6.04 -11.33 2.61
C GLU A 203 5.24 -12.52 2.04
N VAL A 204 5.11 -12.60 0.72
CA VAL A 204 4.43 -13.73 0.05
C VAL A 204 5.25 -15.01 0.21
N ALA A 205 6.56 -14.95 0.02
CA ALA A 205 7.45 -16.10 0.23
C ALA A 205 7.39 -16.60 1.67
N ALA A 206 7.34 -15.70 2.65
CA ALA A 206 7.22 -16.05 4.06
C ALA A 206 5.86 -16.69 4.40
N ALA A 207 4.77 -16.20 3.78
CA ALA A 207 3.41 -16.65 4.10
C ALA A 207 3.01 -17.96 3.40
N ALA A 208 3.41 -18.14 2.13
CA ALA A 208 2.94 -19.22 1.28
C ALA A 208 4.07 -20.01 0.57
N GLY A 209 5.33 -19.68 0.88
CA GLY A 209 6.51 -20.35 0.34
C GLY A 209 7.03 -19.71 -0.96
N PRO A 210 8.29 -20.01 -1.36
CA PRO A 210 8.96 -19.32 -2.46
C PRO A 210 8.28 -19.46 -3.84
N GLN A 211 7.48 -20.51 -4.05
CA GLN A 211 6.79 -20.70 -5.34
C GLN A 211 5.59 -19.76 -5.48
N ALA A 212 5.01 -19.28 -4.38
CA ALA A 212 3.84 -18.41 -4.39
C ALA A 212 4.14 -17.00 -4.92
N VAL A 213 5.42 -16.58 -4.94
CA VAL A 213 5.81 -15.25 -5.46
C VAL A 213 5.68 -15.16 -6.98
N GLY A 214 5.64 -16.31 -7.67
CA GLY A 214 5.41 -16.40 -9.11
C GLY A 214 6.23 -15.39 -9.93
N SER A 215 5.54 -14.59 -10.74
CA SER A 215 6.14 -13.61 -11.66
C SER A 215 6.51 -12.26 -11.05
N LEU A 216 6.27 -12.02 -9.76
CA LEU A 216 6.53 -10.71 -9.13
C LEU A 216 8.03 -10.32 -9.13
N PRO A 217 8.99 -11.23 -8.90
CA PRO A 217 10.42 -10.90 -8.99
C PRO A 217 10.85 -10.45 -10.39
N GLU A 218 10.21 -10.95 -11.45
CA GLU A 218 10.49 -10.53 -12.82
C GLU A 218 10.03 -9.09 -13.06
N ALA A 219 8.86 -8.73 -12.53
CA ALA A 219 8.34 -7.36 -12.61
C ALA A 219 9.22 -6.37 -11.84
N GLU A 220 9.65 -6.72 -10.63
CA GLU A 220 10.59 -5.91 -9.83
C GLU A 220 11.92 -5.68 -10.55
N ARG A 221 12.50 -6.75 -11.12
CA ARG A 221 13.75 -6.66 -11.88
C ARG A 221 13.62 -5.81 -13.13
N SER A 222 12.48 -5.91 -13.83
CA SER A 222 12.22 -5.10 -15.01
C SER A 222 12.21 -3.61 -14.68
N LEU A 223 11.52 -3.19 -13.62
CA LEU A 223 11.53 -1.78 -13.17
C LEU A 223 12.94 -1.33 -12.79
N THR A 224 13.63 -2.13 -11.96
CA THR A 224 14.99 -1.85 -11.52
C THR A 224 15.96 -1.66 -12.68
N GLN A 225 15.87 -2.53 -13.70
CA GLN A 225 16.73 -2.45 -14.89
C GLN A 225 16.46 -1.19 -15.72
N VAL A 226 15.19 -0.83 -15.90
CA VAL A 226 14.80 0.40 -16.61
C VAL A 226 15.35 1.62 -15.87
N ARG A 227 15.14 1.72 -14.55
CA ARG A 227 15.69 2.82 -13.74
C ARG A 227 17.21 2.91 -13.87
N ARG A 228 17.93 1.80 -13.65
CA ARG A 228 19.40 1.75 -13.70
C ARG A 228 20.01 2.07 -15.06
N THR A 229 19.23 2.05 -16.14
CA THR A 229 19.69 2.52 -17.45
C THR A 229 19.98 4.02 -17.45
N HIS A 230 19.24 4.78 -16.63
CA HIS A 230 19.29 6.25 -16.58
C HIS A 230 19.87 6.77 -15.27
N VAL A 231 19.49 6.16 -14.14
CA VAL A 231 19.92 6.50 -12.79
C VAL A 231 20.26 5.20 -12.06
N ASP A 232 21.55 4.91 -11.97
CA ASP A 232 22.05 3.75 -11.20
C ASP A 232 21.92 3.98 -9.68
N ASP A 233 22.28 2.96 -8.91
CA ASP A 233 22.14 3.01 -7.45
C ASP A 233 23.12 4.01 -6.81
N GLU A 234 24.29 4.24 -7.42
CA GLU A 234 25.27 5.21 -6.94
C GLU A 234 24.73 6.64 -7.11
N LEU A 235 24.17 6.98 -8.28
CA LEU A 235 23.57 8.28 -8.51
C LEU A 235 22.31 8.48 -7.66
N LEU A 236 21.53 7.42 -7.44
CA LEU A 236 20.37 7.48 -6.54
C LEU A 236 20.81 7.87 -5.12
N LEU A 237 21.80 7.16 -4.55
CA LEU A 237 22.32 7.45 -3.21
C LEU A 237 23.00 8.82 -3.13
N ALA A 238 23.78 9.20 -4.14
CA ALA A 238 24.42 10.51 -4.18
C ALA A 238 23.41 11.66 -4.18
N ALA A 239 22.24 11.48 -4.81
CA ALA A 239 21.18 12.49 -4.77
C ALA A 239 20.63 12.73 -3.35
N GLU A 240 20.54 11.68 -2.53
CA GLU A 240 20.17 11.81 -1.12
C GLU A 240 21.25 12.53 -0.32
N GLU A 241 22.51 12.15 -0.52
CA GLU A 241 23.64 12.83 0.13
C GLU A 241 23.66 14.32 -0.22
N TRP A 242 23.41 14.70 -1.47
CA TRP A 242 23.33 16.12 -1.86
C TRP A 242 22.15 16.84 -1.23
N ALA A 243 21.00 16.18 -1.09
CA ALA A 243 19.85 16.76 -0.41
C ALA A 243 20.13 16.99 1.09
N ASP A 244 20.79 16.03 1.74
CA ASP A 244 21.21 16.14 3.14
C ASP A 244 22.27 17.23 3.35
N GLU A 245 23.24 17.36 2.43
CA GLU A 245 24.28 18.39 2.47
C GLU A 245 23.73 19.81 2.28
N THR A 246 22.77 19.98 1.37
CA THR A 246 22.27 21.30 0.95
C THR A 246 21.07 21.78 1.76
N ALA A 247 20.16 20.90 2.13
CA ALA A 247 18.93 21.22 2.86
C ALA A 247 18.90 20.61 4.28
N GLY A 248 19.58 19.47 4.51
CA GLY A 248 19.60 18.78 5.80
C GLY A 248 18.20 18.57 6.37
N TYR A 249 17.99 18.93 7.64
CA TYR A 249 16.68 18.82 8.30
C TYR A 249 15.58 19.73 7.72
N ALA A 250 15.88 20.60 6.76
CA ALA A 250 14.90 21.47 6.12
C ALA A 250 14.18 20.81 4.93
N VAL A 251 14.52 19.58 4.55
CA VAL A 251 13.77 18.81 3.54
C VAL A 251 12.32 18.57 4.01
N PRO A 252 11.32 18.62 3.11
CA PRO A 252 9.92 18.43 3.48
C PRO A 252 9.63 16.99 3.93
N VAL A 253 10.49 16.05 3.52
CA VAL A 253 10.37 14.63 3.83
C VAL A 253 11.75 13.97 3.79
N PRO A 254 12.05 12.99 4.65
CA PRO A 254 13.21 12.13 4.48
C PRO A 254 13.23 11.47 3.09
N ARG A 255 14.41 11.18 2.54
CA ARG A 255 14.56 10.51 1.23
C ARG A 255 14.16 11.37 0.03
N ALA A 256 14.13 12.69 0.19
CA ALA A 256 13.75 13.61 -0.88
C ALA A 256 14.69 13.52 -2.10
N GLY A 257 15.99 13.31 -1.89
CA GLY A 257 16.95 13.14 -2.97
C GLY A 257 16.73 11.84 -3.74
N LEU A 258 16.49 10.72 -3.03
CA LEU A 258 16.12 9.44 -3.64
C LEU A 258 14.86 9.57 -4.52
N LEU A 259 13.83 10.23 -4.00
CA LEU A 259 12.56 10.44 -4.70
C LEU A 259 12.75 11.26 -5.99
N LEU A 260 13.49 12.38 -5.90
CA LEU A 260 13.78 13.22 -7.06
C LEU A 260 14.59 12.46 -8.12
N ALA A 261 15.63 11.73 -7.71
CA ALA A 261 16.45 10.97 -8.64
C ALA A 261 15.65 9.84 -9.33
N ALA A 262 14.77 9.17 -8.59
CA ALA A 262 13.87 8.18 -9.17
C ALA A 262 12.89 8.80 -10.18
N ALA A 263 12.31 9.97 -9.88
CA ALA A 263 11.42 10.63 -10.83
C ALA A 263 12.14 11.11 -12.10
N VAL A 264 13.41 11.52 -11.99
CA VAL A 264 14.25 11.78 -13.17
C VAL A 264 14.42 10.52 -14.02
N ALA A 265 14.61 9.35 -13.40
CA ALA A 265 14.69 8.08 -14.13
C ALA A 265 13.37 7.74 -14.87
N ASP A 266 12.22 8.03 -14.25
CA ASP A 266 10.90 7.83 -14.87
C ASP A 266 10.70 8.71 -16.11
N VAL A 267 11.19 9.96 -16.08
CA VAL A 267 11.15 10.86 -17.23
C VAL A 267 12.09 10.38 -18.32
N ARG A 268 13.33 10.02 -17.96
CA ARG A 268 14.36 9.59 -18.92
C ARG A 268 14.02 8.28 -19.63
N SER A 269 13.36 7.36 -18.93
CA SER A 269 12.86 6.10 -19.50
C SER A 269 11.59 6.27 -20.34
N GLY A 270 10.97 7.45 -20.35
CA GLY A 270 9.69 7.69 -21.02
C GLY A 270 8.50 7.01 -20.33
N LEU A 271 8.65 6.63 -19.06
CA LEU A 271 7.53 6.14 -18.25
C LEU A 271 6.49 7.26 -18.13
N VAL A 272 6.94 8.45 -17.75
CA VAL A 272 6.14 9.69 -17.70
C VAL A 272 6.77 10.79 -18.54
N ARG A 273 5.99 11.83 -18.86
CA ARG A 273 6.45 12.95 -19.68
C ARG A 273 7.35 13.92 -18.91
N ASP A 274 7.04 14.12 -17.64
CA ASP A 274 7.71 15.04 -16.73
C ASP A 274 7.48 14.58 -15.28
N ASP A 275 8.24 15.16 -14.35
CA ASP A 275 8.24 14.84 -12.91
C ASP A 275 7.58 15.94 -12.07
N HIS A 276 6.82 16.86 -12.68
CA HIS A 276 6.26 18.03 -12.00
C HIS A 276 5.37 17.67 -10.82
N ALA A 277 4.67 16.53 -10.88
CA ALA A 277 3.82 16.06 -9.80
C ALA A 277 4.62 15.82 -8.51
N LEU A 278 5.82 15.26 -8.60
CA LEU A 278 6.70 15.09 -7.46
C LEU A 278 7.50 16.37 -7.17
N ALA A 279 8.21 16.89 -8.18
CA ALA A 279 9.11 18.03 -8.04
C ALA A 279 8.36 19.27 -7.53
N GLY A 280 7.15 19.53 -8.02
CA GLY A 280 6.31 20.63 -7.57
C GLY A 280 5.85 20.47 -6.12
N TRP A 281 5.55 19.24 -5.67
CA TRP A 281 5.17 19.00 -4.28
C TRP A 281 6.33 19.17 -3.31
N VAL A 282 7.52 18.63 -3.63
CA VAL A 282 8.69 18.78 -2.74
C VAL A 282 9.22 20.22 -2.70
N THR A 283 8.84 21.08 -3.65
CA THR A 283 9.21 22.50 -3.69
C THR A 283 8.05 23.44 -3.31
N ASP A 284 6.88 22.91 -2.97
CA ASP A 284 5.70 23.70 -2.63
C ASP A 284 5.94 24.51 -1.33
N PRO A 285 5.66 25.83 -1.30
CA PRO A 285 5.77 26.64 -0.09
C PRO A 285 4.94 26.15 1.12
N ALA A 286 3.92 25.33 0.91
CA ALA A 286 3.14 24.70 1.97
C ALA A 286 3.93 23.61 2.73
N HIS A 287 4.97 23.05 2.10
CA HIS A 287 5.76 21.93 2.63
C HIS A 287 7.24 22.28 2.80
N SER A 288 7.75 23.21 2.01
CA SER A 288 9.17 23.54 1.91
C SER A 288 9.44 25.02 2.14
N SER A 289 10.52 25.31 2.87
CA SER A 289 11.07 26.67 2.91
C SER A 289 11.65 27.06 1.56
N VAL A 290 11.77 28.36 1.27
CA VAL A 290 12.38 28.86 0.02
C VAL A 290 13.82 28.32 -0.17
N GLY A 291 14.59 28.23 0.92
CA GLY A 291 15.94 27.66 0.88
C GLY A 291 15.94 26.17 0.52
N ALA A 292 15.08 25.38 1.17
CA ALA A 292 14.95 23.95 0.89
C ALA A 292 14.45 23.69 -0.54
N ALA A 293 13.46 24.45 -1.02
CA ALA A 293 12.96 24.34 -2.38
C ALA A 293 14.05 24.65 -3.43
N THR A 294 14.88 25.67 -3.19
CA THR A 294 16.02 26.02 -4.05
C THR A 294 17.05 24.89 -4.07
N ALA A 295 17.44 24.39 -2.89
CA ALA A 295 18.39 23.29 -2.75
C ALA A 295 17.91 22.01 -3.47
N LEU A 296 16.64 21.63 -3.29
CA LEU A 296 16.06 20.44 -3.94
C LEU A 296 15.95 20.60 -5.46
N ALA A 297 15.70 21.82 -5.96
CA ALA A 297 15.78 22.10 -7.40
C ALA A 297 17.20 21.92 -7.94
N GLU A 298 18.23 22.38 -7.20
CA GLU A 298 19.64 22.18 -7.57
C GLU A 298 20.04 20.70 -7.57
N VAL A 299 19.59 19.92 -6.58
CA VAL A 299 19.79 18.46 -6.55
C VAL A 299 19.18 17.82 -7.79
N ARG A 300 17.94 18.16 -8.13
CA ARG A 300 17.26 17.64 -9.33
C ARG A 300 18.03 17.96 -10.61
N GLU A 301 18.49 19.20 -10.79
CA GLU A 301 19.29 19.59 -11.95
C GLU A 301 20.63 18.84 -12.00
N ARG A 302 21.26 18.61 -10.86
CA ARG A 302 22.50 17.82 -10.78
C ARG A 302 22.29 16.36 -11.16
N VAL A 303 21.16 15.76 -10.77
CA VAL A 303 20.78 14.41 -11.22
C VAL A 303 20.51 14.41 -12.73
N LEU A 304 19.75 15.37 -13.25
CA LEU A 304 19.46 15.48 -14.68
C LEU A 304 20.71 15.57 -15.55
N ALA A 305 21.75 16.25 -15.06
CA ALA A 305 23.02 16.40 -15.74
C ALA A 305 23.88 15.11 -15.75
N GLN A 306 23.68 14.22 -14.79
CA GLN A 306 24.43 12.97 -14.64
C GLN A 306 23.66 11.73 -15.14
N ALA A 307 22.34 11.84 -15.25
CA ALA A 307 21.49 10.79 -15.80
C ALA A 307 21.79 10.55 -17.28
N ARG A 308 21.78 9.29 -17.70
CA ARG A 308 22.09 8.85 -19.07
C ARG A 308 20.87 8.83 -19.97
#